data_AF-A0A392PCH9-F1
#
_entry.id   AF-A0A392PCH9-F1
#
_cell.length_a   1.000
_cell.length_b   1.000
_cell.length_c   1.000
_cell.angle_alpha   90.00
_cell.angle_beta   90.00
_cell.angle_gamma   90.00
#
_symmetry.space_group_name_H-M   'P 1'
#
loop_
_entity.id
_entity.type
_entity.pdbx_description
1 polymer ?
#
loop_
_entity_poly.entity_id
_entity_poly.type
_entity_poly.pdbx_seq_one_letter_code
_entity_poly.pdbx_strand_id
1 'polypeptide(L)'
;TGARRTKASSGCPMLKKHRLQKEFRNEVSQQGPLDIEDLANLGRTMGTCPYYGSRSMVRKVDLVVLPYQSLLSKSSREALGLNLKSNIVIIDEAHNLADSLINMYDSKITLSQVCLSFPSLPWLKFY
;
A
#
# COMPACT_ATOMS: atom_id res chain seq x y z
N THR A 1 29.37 13.40 -33.21
CA THR A 1 29.02 12.07 -32.68
C THR A 1 27.94 12.24 -31.63
N GLY A 2 26.68 12.02 -32.00
CA GLY A 2 25.53 12.31 -31.14
C GLY A 2 25.31 11.21 -30.10
N ALA A 3 25.51 11.54 -28.82
CA ALA A 3 25.12 10.67 -27.71
C ALA A 3 23.59 10.56 -27.65
N ARG A 4 23.08 9.37 -28.01
CA ARG A 4 21.66 9.02 -27.94
C ARG A 4 21.25 8.94 -26.46
N ARG A 5 20.71 10.04 -25.91
CA ARG A 5 20.04 10.05 -24.59
C ARG A 5 18.92 9.01 -24.59
N THR A 6 19.07 7.94 -23.82
CA THR A 6 17.99 6.99 -23.57
C THR A 6 16.90 7.70 -22.78
N LYS A 7 15.66 7.70 -23.30
CA LYS A 7 14.49 8.25 -22.59
C LYS A 7 14.37 7.52 -21.25
N ALA A 8 14.51 8.23 -20.13
CA ALA A 8 14.20 7.70 -18.82
C ALA A 8 12.73 7.23 -18.83
N SER A 9 12.50 5.94 -18.59
CA SER A 9 11.14 5.42 -18.51
C SER A 9 10.46 6.04 -17.29
N SER A 10 9.39 6.80 -17.49
CA SER A 10 8.54 7.27 -16.39
C SER A 10 7.89 6.05 -15.72
N GLY A 11 8.36 5.71 -14.53
CA GLY A 11 7.80 4.65 -13.70
C GLY A 11 8.84 3.92 -12.87
N CYS A 12 8.36 3.23 -11.83
CA CYS A 12 9.22 2.43 -10.96
C CYS A 12 9.85 1.27 -11.75
N PRO A 13 11.20 1.15 -11.76
CA PRO A 13 11.91 0.11 -12.51
C PRO A 13 11.61 -1.32 -12.00
N MET A 14 11.18 -1.45 -10.74
CA MET A 14 10.87 -2.74 -10.11
C MET A 14 9.40 -3.18 -10.30
N LEU A 15 8.51 -2.26 -10.71
CA LEU A 15 7.07 -2.55 -10.80
C LEU A 15 6.69 -3.34 -12.05
N LYS A 16 7.29 -3.05 -13.20
CA LYS A 16 6.83 -3.55 -14.51
C LYS A 16 7.29 -4.98 -14.84
N LYS A 17 7.90 -5.69 -13.89
CA LYS A 17 8.53 -7.00 -14.11
C LYS A 17 7.62 -8.15 -13.67
N HIS A 18 6.47 -8.33 -14.34
CA HIS A 18 5.47 -9.35 -13.97
C HIS A 18 6.02 -10.79 -13.89
N ARG A 19 6.96 -11.17 -14.76
CA ARG A 19 7.65 -12.47 -14.67
C ARG A 19 8.36 -12.64 -13.33
N LEU A 20 9.15 -11.63 -12.93
CA LEU A 20 9.89 -11.67 -11.67
C LEU A 20 8.98 -11.57 -10.45
N GLN A 21 7.83 -10.90 -10.55
CA GLN A 21 6.81 -10.95 -9.49
C GLN A 21 6.26 -12.37 -9.31
N LYS A 22 6.11 -13.16 -10.38
CA LYS A 22 5.69 -14.57 -10.27
C LYS A 22 6.77 -15.41 -9.60
N GLU A 23 8.04 -15.23 -9.99
CA GLU A 23 9.17 -15.93 -9.38
C GLU A 23 9.31 -15.55 -7.90
N PHE A 24 9.19 -14.28 -7.55
CA PHE A 24 9.21 -13.81 -6.16
C PHE A 24 8.17 -14.54 -5.30
N ARG A 25 6.93 -14.68 -5.79
CA ARG A 25 5.91 -15.44 -5.05
C ARG A 25 6.30 -16.89 -4.83
N ASN A 26 6.89 -17.53 -5.84
CA ASN A 26 7.33 -18.92 -5.71
C ASN A 26 8.44 -19.05 -4.67
N GLU A 27 9.42 -18.14 -4.70
CA GLU A 27 10.51 -18.09 -3.72
C GLU A 27 9.97 -17.92 -2.29
N VAL A 28 9.06 -16.97 -2.07
CA VAL A 28 8.42 -16.78 -0.76
C VAL A 28 7.71 -18.05 -0.29
N SER A 29 7.00 -18.75 -1.17
CA SER A 29 6.32 -20.01 -0.81
C SER A 29 7.28 -21.16 -0.47
N GLN A 30 8.51 -21.15 -0.97
CA GLN A 30 9.51 -22.19 -0.70
C GLN A 30 10.32 -21.93 0.57
N GLN A 31 10.52 -20.65 0.93
CA GLN A 31 11.38 -20.26 2.06
C GLN A 31 10.63 -20.26 3.41
N GLY A 32 9.31 -20.41 3.40
CA GLY A 32 8.49 -20.44 4.63
C GLY A 32 8.02 -19.04 5.07
N PRO A 33 7.69 -18.84 6.36
CA PRO A 33 7.24 -17.55 6.86
C PRO A 33 8.39 -16.53 6.81
N LEU A 34 8.20 -15.47 6.01
CA LEU A 34 9.14 -14.37 5.86
C LEU A 34 8.54 -13.10 6.45
N ASP A 35 9.36 -12.29 7.11
CA ASP A 35 8.95 -10.98 7.59
C ASP A 35 9.04 -9.89 6.50
N ILE A 36 8.72 -8.65 6.85
CA ILE A 36 8.75 -7.54 5.89
C ILE A 36 10.15 -7.23 5.37
N GLU A 37 11.19 -7.42 6.18
CA GLU A 37 12.57 -7.14 5.83
C GLU A 37 13.14 -8.24 4.92
N ASP A 38 12.80 -9.50 5.20
CA ASP A 38 13.10 -10.64 4.34
C ASP A 38 12.47 -10.47 2.95
N LEU A 39 11.19 -10.10 2.88
CA LEU A 39 10.50 -9.82 1.62
C LEU A 39 11.16 -8.66 0.87
N ALA A 40 11.58 -7.61 1.57
CA ALA A 40 12.26 -6.47 0.97
C ALA A 40 13.62 -6.86 0.38
N ASN A 41 14.39 -7.65 1.12
CA ASN A 41 15.69 -8.17 0.70
C ASN A 41 15.57 -9.11 -0.50
N LEU A 42 14.62 -10.05 -0.46
CA LEU A 42 14.34 -10.96 -1.56
C LEU A 42 13.94 -10.19 -2.83
N GLY A 43 13.05 -9.20 -2.69
CA GLY A 43 12.62 -8.36 -3.82
C GLY A 43 13.78 -7.56 -4.43
N ARG A 44 14.68 -7.05 -3.58
CA ARG A 44 15.90 -6.36 -4.01
C ARG A 44 16.84 -7.30 -4.78
N THR A 45 17.13 -8.48 -4.24
CA THR A 45 17.99 -9.49 -4.87
C THR A 45 17.43 -9.95 -6.23
N MET A 46 16.12 -10.16 -6.31
CA MET A 46 15.45 -10.55 -7.56
C MET A 46 15.17 -9.36 -8.50
N GLY A 47 15.42 -8.13 -8.06
CA GLY A 47 15.18 -6.92 -8.85
C GLY A 47 13.69 -6.67 -9.19
N THR A 48 12.77 -7.04 -8.30
CA THR A 48 11.31 -6.91 -8.44
C THR A 48 10.67 -6.23 -7.23
N CYS A 49 9.53 -5.57 -7.40
CA CYS A 49 8.94 -4.78 -6.33
C CYS A 49 8.37 -5.69 -5.23
N PRO A 50 8.93 -5.67 -4.00
CA PRO A 50 8.47 -6.55 -2.93
C PRO A 50 7.04 -6.22 -2.51
N TYR A 51 6.67 -4.94 -2.43
CA TYR A 51 5.31 -4.51 -2.07
C TYR A 51 4.23 -5.06 -3.02
N TYR A 52 4.41 -4.91 -4.33
CA TYR A 52 3.42 -5.43 -5.29
C TYR A 52 3.51 -6.96 -5.45
N GLY A 53 4.70 -7.54 -5.25
CA GLY A 53 4.89 -8.99 -5.17
C GLY A 53 4.07 -9.60 -4.03
N SER A 54 4.28 -9.10 -2.80
CA SER A 54 3.57 -9.56 -1.60
C SER A 54 2.08 -9.26 -1.62
N ARG A 55 1.68 -8.05 -2.05
CA ARG A 55 0.25 -7.69 -2.20
C ARG A 55 -0.50 -8.65 -3.12
N SER A 56 0.14 -9.14 -4.18
CA SER A 56 -0.50 -10.10 -5.09
C SER A 56 -0.76 -11.48 -4.46
N MET A 57 -0.12 -11.80 -3.34
CA MET A 57 -0.29 -13.05 -2.59
C MET A 57 -1.45 -13.02 -1.60
N VAL A 58 -1.96 -11.85 -1.22
CA VAL A 58 -3.03 -11.67 -0.22
C VAL A 58 -4.26 -12.57 -0.46
N ARG A 59 -4.57 -12.91 -1.72
CA ARG A 59 -5.70 -13.78 -2.07
C ARG A 59 -5.43 -15.28 -1.95
N LYS A 60 -4.19 -15.69 -1.71
CA LYS A 60 -3.73 -17.09 -1.72
C LYS A 60 -3.15 -17.55 -0.40
N VAL A 61 -2.97 -16.65 0.56
CA VAL A 61 -2.40 -16.96 1.88
C VAL A 61 -3.52 -17.25 2.86
N ASP A 62 -3.23 -18.10 3.84
CA ASP A 62 -4.19 -18.49 4.88
C ASP A 62 -4.30 -17.44 6.00
N LEU A 63 -3.25 -16.63 6.18
CA LEU A 63 -3.17 -15.59 7.20
C LEU A 63 -2.67 -14.27 6.60
N VAL A 64 -3.36 -13.18 6.93
CA VAL A 64 -2.93 -11.82 6.59
C VAL A 64 -2.92 -10.99 7.87
N VAL A 65 -1.76 -10.45 8.21
CA VAL A 65 -1.62 -9.47 9.30
C VAL A 65 -1.64 -8.09 8.69
N LEU A 66 -2.52 -7.21 9.19
CA LEU A 66 -2.68 -5.86 8.67
C LEU A 66 -3.11 -4.85 9.74
N PRO A 67 -2.73 -3.56 9.61
CA PRO A 67 -3.18 -2.51 10.53
C PRO A 67 -4.70 -2.28 10.44
N TYR A 68 -5.32 -1.79 11.52
CA TYR A 68 -6.76 -1.49 11.56
C TYR A 68 -7.26 -0.67 10.37
N GLN A 69 -6.52 0.35 9.97
CA GLN A 69 -6.90 1.28 8.90
C GLN A 69 -7.08 0.56 7.56
N SER A 70 -6.26 -0.47 7.32
CA SER A 70 -6.33 -1.29 6.10
C SER A 70 -7.54 -2.21 6.09
N LEU A 71 -8.03 -2.61 7.27
CA LEU A 71 -9.26 -3.41 7.44
C LEU A 71 -10.52 -2.54 7.41
N LEU A 72 -10.52 -1.43 8.14
CA LEU A 72 -11.72 -0.64 8.42
C LEU A 72 -12.08 0.28 7.25
N SER A 73 -11.08 0.81 6.54
CA SER A 73 -11.32 1.62 5.34
C SER A 73 -11.73 0.74 4.16
N LYS A 74 -12.91 1.01 3.59
CA LYS A 74 -13.39 0.32 2.38
C LYS A 74 -12.43 0.49 1.20
N SER A 75 -11.94 1.71 0.96
CA SER A 75 -11.03 1.99 -0.15
C SER A 75 -9.69 1.26 -0.01
N SER A 76 -9.16 1.17 1.22
CA SER A 76 -7.92 0.44 1.50
C SER A 76 -8.10 -1.06 1.30
N ARG A 77 -9.24 -1.64 1.74
CA ARG A 77 -9.57 -3.05 1.49
C ARG A 77 -9.66 -3.36 0.01
N GLU A 78 -10.37 -2.54 -0.76
CA GLU A 78 -10.53 -2.71 -2.21
C GLU A 78 -9.18 -2.61 -2.92
N ALA A 79 -8.34 -1.65 -2.54
CA ALA A 79 -6.99 -1.53 -3.06
C ALA A 79 -6.17 -2.79 -2.74
N LEU A 80 -6.15 -3.26 -1.51
CA LEU A 80 -5.42 -4.48 -1.14
C LEU A 80 -6.02 -5.76 -1.72
N GLY A 81 -7.26 -5.71 -2.22
CA GLY A 81 -7.98 -6.87 -2.72
C GLY A 81 -8.45 -7.80 -1.60
N LEU A 82 -8.69 -7.25 -0.41
CA LEU A 82 -9.20 -7.96 0.75
C LEU A 82 -10.71 -8.22 0.59
N ASN A 83 -11.11 -9.48 0.67
CA ASN A 83 -12.51 -9.87 0.78
C ASN A 83 -12.76 -10.38 2.20
N LEU A 84 -13.74 -9.83 2.92
CA LEU A 84 -14.06 -10.30 4.28
C LEU A 84 -15.12 -11.41 4.29
N LYS A 85 -15.79 -11.67 3.17
CA LYS A 85 -16.76 -12.77 3.10
C LYS A 85 -16.04 -14.10 3.21
N SER A 86 -16.58 -14.99 4.04
CA SER A 86 -16.02 -16.33 4.31
C SER A 86 -14.61 -16.32 4.94
N ASN A 87 -14.23 -15.24 5.61
CA ASN A 87 -12.99 -15.14 6.37
C ASN A 87 -13.28 -14.85 7.84
N ILE A 88 -12.37 -15.30 8.71
CA ILE A 88 -12.39 -14.97 10.14
C ILE A 88 -11.55 -13.71 10.34
N VAL A 89 -12.10 -12.73 11.03
CA VAL A 89 -11.40 -11.49 11.38
C VAL A 89 -11.11 -11.52 12.87
N ILE A 90 -9.82 -11.42 13.21
CA ILE A 90 -9.35 -11.32 14.59
C ILE A 90 -8.83 -9.91 14.79
N ILE A 91 -9.37 -9.21 15.80
CA ILE A 91 -8.88 -7.90 16.23
C ILE A 91 -8.04 -8.13 17.47
N ASP A 92 -6.73 -8.03 17.31
CA ASP A 92 -5.81 -7.96 18.43
C ASP A 92 -5.92 -6.59 19.11
N GLU A 93 -5.63 -6.48 20.40
CA GLU A 93 -5.65 -5.22 21.17
C GLU A 93 -6.87 -4.31 20.93
N ALA A 94 -8.06 -4.93 20.87
CA ALA A 94 -9.32 -4.29 20.51
C ALA A 94 -9.71 -3.08 21.40
N HIS A 95 -9.07 -2.92 22.56
CA HIS A 95 -9.23 -1.74 23.40
C HIS A 95 -8.82 -0.44 22.69
N ASN A 96 -7.91 -0.49 21.70
CA ASN A 96 -7.48 0.67 20.89
C ASN A 96 -8.38 0.94 19.67
N LEU A 97 -9.38 0.09 19.42
CA LEU A 97 -10.17 0.12 18.18
C LEU A 97 -11.00 1.41 18.06
N ALA A 98 -11.61 1.85 19.15
CA ALA A 98 -12.48 3.03 19.17
C ALA A 98 -11.68 4.30 18.82
N ASP A 99 -10.53 4.51 19.46
CA ASP A 99 -9.65 5.66 19.19
C ASP A 99 -9.15 5.63 17.74
N SER A 100 -8.82 4.45 17.23
CA SER A 100 -8.40 4.29 15.83
C SER A 100 -9.50 4.66 14.85
N LEU A 101 -10.76 4.28 15.12
CA LEU A 101 -11.91 4.68 14.33
C LEU A 101 -12.13 6.20 14.39
N ILE A 102 -12.11 6.79 15.58
CA ILE A 102 -12.28 8.24 15.75
C ILE A 102 -11.21 8.98 14.93
N ASN A 103 -9.94 8.60 15.05
CA ASN A 103 -8.85 9.22 14.31
C ASN A 103 -8.93 9.02 12.78
N MET A 104 -9.54 7.93 12.30
CA MET A 104 -9.73 7.70 10.86
C MET A 104 -10.81 8.58 10.24
N TYR A 105 -11.81 8.97 11.04
CA TYR A 105 -12.96 9.74 10.57
C TYR A 105 -12.99 11.18 11.11
N ASP A 106 -12.06 11.55 12.00
CA ASP A 106 -11.81 12.92 12.41
C ASP A 106 -10.90 13.63 11.41
N SER A 107 -11.12 14.94 11.25
CA SER A 107 -10.22 15.78 10.47
C SER A 107 -10.17 17.17 11.09
N LYS A 108 -8.96 17.69 11.24
CA LYS A 108 -8.71 19.02 11.82
C LYS A 108 -8.19 19.94 10.72
N ILE A 109 -8.83 21.09 10.57
CA ILE A 109 -8.41 22.13 9.62
C ILE A 109 -7.84 23.29 10.42
N THR A 110 -6.60 23.66 10.09
CA THR A 110 -5.90 24.80 10.66
C THR A 110 -6.05 26.02 9.75
N LEU A 111 -5.92 27.23 10.32
CA LEU A 111 -5.98 28.48 9.56
C LEU A 111 -4.95 28.51 8.42
N SER A 112 -3.74 28.00 8.66
CA SER A 112 -2.69 27.92 7.64
C SER A 112 -3.09 27.03 6.46
N GLN A 113 -3.75 25.89 6.68
CA GLN A 113 -4.25 25.04 5.60
C GLN A 113 -5.32 25.75 4.77
N VAL A 114 -6.19 26.55 5.39
CA VAL A 114 -7.18 27.38 4.68
C VAL A 114 -6.50 28.45 3.83
N CYS A 115 -5.54 29.19 4.42
CA CYS A 115 -4.79 30.22 3.70
C CYS A 115 -4.00 29.65 2.52
N LEU A 116 -3.38 28.47 2.67
CA LEU A 116 -2.66 27.78 1.59
C LEU A 116 -3.59 27.29 0.47
N SER A 117 -4.84 26.96 0.80
CA SER A 117 -5.85 26.52 -0.18
C SER A 117 -6.57 27.70 -0.87
N PHE A 118 -6.40 28.92 -0.36
CA PHE A 118 -7.07 30.11 -0.90
C PHE A 118 -6.70 30.43 -2.36
N PRO A 119 -5.43 30.32 -2.80
CA PRO A 119 -5.06 30.53 -4.20
C PRO A 119 -5.66 29.51 -5.17
N SER A 120 -5.94 28.28 -4.70
CA SER A 120 -6.52 27.20 -5.51
C SER A 120 -8.06 27.20 -5.53
N LEU A 121 -8.71 28.16 -4.85
CA LEU A 121 -10.17 28.34 -4.82
C LEU A 121 -10.57 29.72 -5.37
N PRO A 122 -10.55 29.94 -6.70
CA PRO A 122 -10.77 31.26 -7.31
C PRO A 122 -12.13 31.88 -6.96
N TRP A 123 -13.15 31.05 -6.73
CA TRP A 123 -14.53 31.47 -6.45
C TRP A 123 -14.73 32.11 -5.06
N LEU A 124 -13.83 31.84 -4.11
CA LEU A 124 -13.87 32.42 -2.76
C LEU A 124 -13.29 33.85 -2.68
N LYS A 125 -12.75 34.39 -3.78
CA LYS A 125 -12.23 35.77 -3.86
C LYS A 125 -13.29 36.83 -4.15
N PHE A 126 -14.53 36.41 -4.44
CA PHE A 126 -15.64 37.30 -4.83
C PHE A 126 -16.70 37.48 -3.73
N TYR A 127 -16.45 36.95 -2.53
CA TYR A 127 -17.21 37.22 -1.31
C TYR A 127 -16.33 37.95 -0.29
#